data_AF-A0A6A4VVH7-F1
#
_entry.id   AF-A0A6A4VVH7-F1
#
_cell.length_a   1.000
_cell.length_b   1.000
_cell.length_c   1.000
_cell.angle_alpha   90.00
_cell.angle_beta   90.00
_cell.angle_gamma   90.00
#
_symmetry.space_group_name_H-M   'P 1'
#
loop_
_entity.id
_entity.type
_entity.pdbx_description
1 polymer ?
#
loop_
_entity_poly.entity_id
_entity_poly.type
_entity_poly.pdbx_seq_one_letter_code
_entity_poly.pdbx_strand_id
1 'polypeptide(L)'
;MKYQSTRGLEKGVSFKDVLFAGEWPIDSKDGGLYFPERVPKLSQEQLESWSKLSYPDLLAEILCLYIDPSELSREQIIELAAGSFSRFELPEVMRVAELKNGLRVSELFHGPTLAFKDLGLGVVARLLQKFLSASGERCLIVVATSGDTGSAAIQAVRGLDNIDIVVLLPHGRCTEIQELQMTTCIDDNVHVFAGKA
;
A
#
# COMPACT_ATOMS: atom_id res chain seq x y z
N MET A 1 15.82 9.95 3.31
CA MET A 1 15.51 9.33 4.63
C MET A 1 16.26 8.00 4.73
N LYS A 2 16.54 7.50 5.95
CA LYS A 2 17.10 6.16 6.17
C LYS A 2 16.32 5.41 7.25
N TYR A 3 16.42 4.09 7.23
CA TYR A 3 15.67 3.18 8.08
C TYR A 3 16.60 2.30 8.92
N GLN A 4 16.10 1.87 10.06
CA GLN A 4 16.76 0.96 10.99
C GLN A 4 15.81 -0.14 11.44
N SER A 5 16.37 -1.28 11.84
CA SER A 5 15.62 -2.32 12.52
C SER A 5 15.13 -1.84 13.89
N THR A 6 13.89 -2.20 14.23
CA THR A 6 13.35 -2.07 15.59
C THR A 6 14.11 -2.88 16.65
N ARG A 7 14.89 -3.89 16.24
CA ARG A 7 15.80 -4.66 17.11
C ARG A 7 17.24 -4.12 17.10
N GLY A 8 17.52 -3.13 16.26
CA GLY A 8 18.71 -2.29 16.33
C GLY A 8 19.98 -2.85 15.68
N LEU A 9 19.95 -4.06 15.07
CA LEU A 9 21.13 -4.66 14.43
C LEU A 9 21.36 -4.17 12.99
N GLU A 10 20.42 -3.42 12.42
CA GLU A 10 20.55 -2.78 11.12
C GLU A 10 20.18 -1.30 11.14
N LYS A 11 20.93 -0.49 10.38
CA LYS A 11 20.77 0.96 10.23
C LYS A 11 21.21 1.39 8.83
N GLY A 12 20.82 2.59 8.41
CA GLY A 12 21.21 3.15 7.12
C GLY A 12 20.55 2.50 5.92
N VAL A 13 19.46 1.74 6.12
CA VAL A 13 18.75 1.03 5.04
C VAL A 13 17.95 2.04 4.20
N SER A 14 17.97 1.88 2.88
CA SER A 14 17.25 2.77 1.93
C SER A 14 15.74 2.49 1.93
N PHE A 15 14.93 3.42 1.42
CA PHE A 15 13.49 3.19 1.33
C PHE A 15 13.17 2.01 0.39
N LYS A 16 13.85 1.96 -0.77
CA LYS A 16 13.73 0.86 -1.74
C LYS A 16 14.05 -0.47 -1.07
N ASP A 17 15.17 -0.57 -0.36
CA ASP A 17 15.54 -1.82 0.30
C ASP A 17 14.47 -2.22 1.33
N VAL A 18 13.95 -1.28 2.13
CA VAL A 18 12.84 -1.56 3.06
C VAL A 18 11.58 -2.04 2.35
N LEU A 19 11.23 -1.44 1.20
CA LEU A 19 10.06 -1.82 0.42
C LEU A 19 10.15 -3.27 -0.09
N PHE A 20 11.35 -3.74 -0.43
CA PHE A 20 11.60 -5.10 -0.94
C PHE A 20 12.07 -6.09 0.14
N ALA A 21 12.39 -5.64 1.36
CA ALA A 21 12.86 -6.51 2.44
C ALA A 21 11.79 -7.47 2.99
N GLY A 22 10.57 -7.48 2.43
CA GLY A 22 9.59 -8.54 2.65
C GLY A 22 9.99 -9.90 2.07
N GLU A 23 11.10 -9.99 1.32
CA GLU A 23 11.64 -11.25 0.82
C GLU A 23 12.49 -11.97 1.88
N TRP A 24 12.31 -13.29 1.97
CA TRP A 24 12.95 -14.16 2.97
C TRP A 24 14.51 -14.10 2.93
N PRO A 25 15.21 -14.11 4.08
CA PRO A 25 14.68 -14.21 5.44
C PRO A 25 14.03 -12.90 5.88
N ILE A 26 12.77 -13.03 6.31
CA ILE A 26 11.79 -11.98 6.58
C ILE A 26 12.37 -10.88 7.46
N ASP A 27 11.97 -9.64 7.18
CA ASP A 27 12.27 -8.48 7.99
C ASP A 27 13.78 -8.18 8.03
N SER A 28 14.23 -7.17 8.78
CA SER A 28 15.68 -6.94 8.90
C SER A 28 16.39 -8.23 9.33
N LYS A 29 17.69 -8.41 9.07
CA LYS A 29 18.44 -9.67 9.35
C LYS A 29 18.31 -10.20 10.78
N ASP A 30 17.81 -9.39 11.70
CA ASP A 30 17.52 -9.72 13.09
C ASP A 30 16.04 -10.06 13.40
N GLY A 31 15.16 -10.13 12.39
CA GLY A 31 13.73 -10.40 12.49
C GLY A 31 12.90 -9.25 13.06
N GLY A 32 13.39 -8.00 12.96
CA GLY A 32 12.70 -6.79 13.40
C GLY A 32 12.06 -6.02 12.24
N LEU A 33 11.02 -5.24 12.50
CA LEU A 33 10.47 -4.35 11.48
C LEU A 33 11.40 -3.17 11.21
N TYR A 34 11.44 -2.70 9.97
CA TYR A 34 12.10 -1.44 9.66
C TYR A 34 11.27 -0.24 10.13
N PHE A 35 11.96 0.74 10.70
CA PHE A 35 11.39 2.00 11.16
C PHE A 35 12.31 3.15 10.72
N PRO A 36 11.78 4.33 10.35
CA PRO A 36 12.62 5.45 9.96
C PRO A 36 13.54 5.85 11.12
N GLU A 37 14.82 6.14 10.86
CA GLU A 37 15.79 6.51 11.89
C GLU A 37 15.39 7.77 12.67
N ARG A 38 14.53 8.60 12.07
CA ARG A 38 13.91 9.75 12.72
C ARG A 38 12.47 9.89 12.26
N VAL A 39 11.58 10.28 13.16
CA VAL A 39 10.23 10.70 12.80
C VAL A 39 10.27 12.19 12.44
N PRO A 40 9.91 12.59 11.20
CA PRO A 40 9.83 13.99 10.80
C PRO A 40 8.88 14.77 11.72
N LYS A 41 9.24 16.00 12.07
CA LYS A 41 8.39 16.91 12.84
C LYS A 41 7.75 17.92 11.88
N LEU A 42 6.46 18.18 12.08
CA LEU A 42 5.71 19.17 11.32
C LEU A 42 5.51 20.42 12.19
N SER A 43 5.71 21.59 11.60
CA SER A 43 5.37 22.86 12.24
C SER A 43 3.85 23.10 12.18
N GLN A 44 3.36 24.03 12.99
CA GLN A 44 1.95 24.43 12.95
C GLN A 44 1.58 25.02 11.59
N GLU A 45 2.45 25.86 11.02
CA GLU A 45 2.24 26.49 9.72
C GLU A 45 2.17 25.43 8.60
N GLN A 46 2.98 24.37 8.68
CA GLN A 46 2.91 23.26 7.75
C GLN A 46 1.57 22.53 7.85
N LEU A 47 1.11 22.21 9.07
CA LEU A 47 -0.17 21.55 9.29
C LEU A 47 -1.35 22.40 8.78
N GLU A 48 -1.32 23.71 9.03
CA GLU A 48 -2.34 24.66 8.53
C GLU A 48 -2.34 24.74 7.00
N SER A 49 -1.16 24.74 6.37
CA SER A 49 -1.03 24.67 4.92
C SER A 49 -1.59 23.36 4.36
N TRP A 50 -1.22 22.24 4.97
CA TRP A 50 -1.60 20.89 4.54
C TRP A 50 -3.09 20.58 4.74
N SER A 51 -3.76 21.27 5.66
CA SER A 51 -5.21 21.12 5.88
C SER A 51 -6.07 21.45 4.64
N LYS A 52 -5.50 22.14 3.65
CA LYS A 52 -6.17 22.56 2.41
C LYS A 52 -5.87 21.64 1.22
N LEU A 53 -4.98 20.68 1.39
CA LEU A 53 -4.57 19.78 0.32
C LEU A 53 -5.63 18.72 0.04
N SER A 54 -5.69 18.27 -1.20
CA SER A 54 -6.42 17.05 -1.55
C SER A 54 -5.74 15.84 -0.90
N TYR A 55 -6.44 14.71 -0.81
CA TYR A 55 -5.87 13.49 -0.23
C TYR A 55 -4.60 13.02 -0.98
N PRO A 56 -4.57 12.98 -2.33
CA PRO A 56 -3.34 12.64 -3.08
C PRO A 56 -2.20 13.65 -2.86
N ASP A 57 -2.49 14.95 -2.80
CA ASP A 57 -1.45 15.96 -2.57
C ASP A 57 -0.86 15.84 -1.16
N LEU A 58 -1.71 15.61 -0.15
CA LEU A 58 -1.26 15.37 1.21
C LEU A 58 -0.42 14.09 1.30
N LEU A 59 -0.83 13.02 0.62
CA LEU A 59 -0.04 11.79 0.52
C LEU A 59 1.35 12.08 -0.08
N ALA A 60 1.42 12.86 -1.16
CA ALA A 60 2.69 13.21 -1.79
C ALA A 60 3.62 13.94 -0.82
N GLU A 61 3.10 14.92 -0.07
CA GLU A 61 3.89 15.64 0.94
C GLU A 61 4.40 14.70 2.04
N ILE A 62 3.55 13.77 2.53
CA ILE A 62 3.93 12.78 3.53
C ILE A 62 5.02 11.86 2.98
N LEU A 63 4.85 11.32 1.77
CA LEU A 63 5.84 10.43 1.14
C LEU A 63 7.20 11.12 0.95
N CYS A 64 7.22 12.40 0.56
CA CYS A 64 8.46 13.19 0.46
C CYS A 64 9.25 13.30 1.78
N LEU A 65 8.62 13.12 2.94
CA LEU A 65 9.32 13.11 4.22
C LEU A 65 10.04 11.78 4.50
N TYR A 66 9.53 10.69 3.92
CA TYR A 66 9.97 9.32 4.22
C TYR A 66 10.77 8.68 3.09
N ILE A 67 10.70 9.21 1.87
CA ILE A 67 11.48 8.72 0.72
C ILE A 67 12.62 9.70 0.45
N ASP A 68 13.83 9.20 0.26
CA ASP A 68 14.96 10.06 -0.09
C ASP A 68 14.80 10.62 -1.52
N PRO A 69 15.06 11.92 -1.77
CA PRO A 69 14.99 12.48 -3.12
C PRO A 69 15.95 11.83 -4.13
N SER A 70 17.00 11.15 -3.65
CA SER A 70 17.88 10.34 -4.50
C SER A 70 17.26 9.03 -4.98
N GLU A 71 16.19 8.55 -4.32
CA GLU A 71 15.47 7.33 -4.69
C GLU A 71 14.25 7.63 -5.56
N LEU A 72 13.46 8.64 -5.21
CA LEU A 72 12.35 9.16 -6.02
C LEU A 72 12.31 10.68 -5.96
N SER A 73 12.24 11.30 -7.14
CA SER A 73 12.01 12.75 -7.26
C SER A 73 10.60 13.14 -6.79
N ARG A 74 10.42 14.41 -6.43
CA ARG A 74 9.12 14.94 -5.99
C ARG A 74 8.05 14.78 -7.07
N GLU A 75 8.41 15.00 -8.33
CA GLU A 75 7.51 14.86 -9.47
C GLU A 75 7.00 13.42 -9.61
N GLN A 76 7.90 12.44 -9.42
CA GLN A 76 7.54 11.02 -9.42
C GLN A 76 6.63 10.66 -8.23
N ILE A 77 6.85 11.26 -7.05
CA ILE A 77 5.99 11.04 -5.87
C ILE A 77 4.58 11.61 -6.09
N ILE A 78 4.47 12.81 -6.69
CA ILE A 78 3.18 13.43 -7.02
C ILE A 78 2.40 12.57 -8.03
N GLU A 79 3.06 12.15 -9.10
CA GLU A 79 2.47 11.25 -10.12
C GLU A 79 1.97 9.94 -9.47
N LEU A 80 2.80 9.34 -8.61
CA LEU A 80 2.47 8.12 -7.89
C LEU A 80 1.26 8.30 -6.97
N ALA A 81 1.23 9.36 -6.18
CA ALA A 81 0.15 9.64 -5.25
C ALA A 81 -1.19 9.84 -5.97
N ALA A 82 -1.19 10.59 -7.08
CA ALA A 82 -2.36 10.77 -7.92
C ALA A 82 -2.84 9.43 -8.53
N GLY A 83 -1.91 8.59 -9.00
CA GLY A 83 -2.23 7.30 -9.62
C GLY A 83 -2.67 6.20 -8.62
N SER A 84 -2.34 6.35 -7.33
CA SER A 84 -2.60 5.33 -6.29
C SER A 84 -4.09 5.08 -6.04
N PHE A 85 -4.94 6.07 -6.33
CA PHE A 85 -6.39 5.99 -6.10
C PHE A 85 -7.21 5.96 -7.39
N SER A 86 -6.56 5.75 -8.55
CA SER A 86 -7.22 5.75 -9.88
C SER A 86 -8.36 4.74 -10.06
N ARG A 87 -8.43 3.71 -9.23
CA ARG A 87 -9.50 2.69 -9.24
C ARG A 87 -10.65 2.99 -8.26
N PHE A 88 -10.59 4.10 -7.52
CA PHE A 88 -11.68 4.54 -6.66
C PHE A 88 -12.77 5.15 -7.54
N GLU A 89 -14.02 4.67 -7.39
CA GLU A 89 -15.15 5.16 -8.20
C GLU A 89 -15.64 6.54 -7.74
N LEU A 90 -15.38 6.88 -6.48
CA LEU A 90 -15.72 8.16 -5.90
C LEU A 90 -14.52 9.12 -5.94
N PRO A 91 -14.74 10.42 -6.24
CA PRO A 91 -13.67 11.42 -6.19
C PRO A 91 -13.02 11.56 -4.82
N GLU A 92 -13.78 11.27 -3.76
CA GLU A 92 -13.34 11.37 -2.38
C GLU A 92 -12.71 10.05 -1.93
N VAL A 93 -11.39 10.02 -1.80
CA VAL A 93 -10.62 8.86 -1.31
C VAL A 93 -11.02 8.47 0.12
N MET A 94 -11.36 9.46 0.94
CA MET A 94 -11.75 9.30 2.34
C MET A 94 -12.76 10.37 2.71
N ARG A 95 -13.78 9.98 3.50
CA ARG A 95 -14.83 10.87 4.01
C ARG A 95 -14.88 10.81 5.52
N VAL A 96 -15.27 11.92 6.15
CA VAL A 96 -15.60 11.94 7.58
C VAL A 96 -17.09 12.22 7.73
N ALA A 97 -17.87 11.18 8.01
CA ALA A 97 -19.30 11.29 8.25
C ALA A 97 -19.57 11.78 9.68
N GLU A 98 -20.45 12.77 9.83
CA GLU A 98 -20.92 13.22 11.13
C GLU A 98 -22.27 12.57 11.47
N LEU A 99 -22.32 11.92 12.63
CA LEU A 99 -23.48 11.25 13.19
C LEU A 99 -24.03 12.04 14.38
N LYS A 100 -25.13 11.53 14.97
CA LYS A 100 -25.75 12.16 16.14
C LYS A 100 -24.76 12.31 17.30
N ASN A 101 -24.95 13.35 18.10
CA ASN A 101 -24.16 13.67 19.29
C ASN A 101 -22.67 13.97 19.01
N GLY A 102 -22.34 14.43 17.80
CA GLY A 102 -20.97 14.80 17.43
C GLY A 102 -20.04 13.61 17.20
N LEU A 103 -20.57 12.38 17.11
CA LEU A 103 -19.79 11.21 16.71
C LEU A 103 -19.38 11.37 15.25
N ARG A 104 -18.09 11.22 14.97
CA ARG A 104 -17.55 11.27 13.59
C ARG A 104 -16.98 9.93 13.20
N VAL A 105 -17.24 9.50 11.97
CA VAL A 105 -16.78 8.23 11.41
C VAL A 105 -15.92 8.51 10.19
N SER A 106 -14.68 8.03 10.20
CA SER A 106 -13.81 8.05 9.03
C SER A 106 -14.15 6.87 8.12
N GLU A 107 -14.77 7.15 7.00
CA GLU A 107 -15.10 6.15 5.98
C GLU A 107 -13.88 5.90 5.09
N LEU A 108 -13.29 4.71 5.24
CA LEU A 108 -12.08 4.28 4.53
C LEU A 108 -12.38 3.16 3.52
N PHE A 109 -13.65 2.96 3.17
CA PHE A 109 -14.15 1.82 2.39
C PHE A 109 -14.67 2.24 1.00
N HIS A 110 -14.25 3.41 0.50
CA HIS A 110 -14.66 3.91 -0.83
C HIS A 110 -13.78 3.37 -1.97
N GLY A 111 -12.84 2.49 -1.65
CA GLY A 111 -11.98 1.80 -2.61
C GLY A 111 -12.66 0.58 -3.25
N PRO A 112 -12.01 -0.04 -4.26
CA PRO A 112 -12.59 -1.10 -5.09
C PRO A 112 -12.97 -2.36 -4.32
N THR A 113 -12.41 -2.59 -3.13
CA THR A 113 -12.75 -3.79 -2.33
C THR A 113 -13.57 -3.47 -1.09
N LEU A 114 -13.99 -2.21 -0.94
CA LEU A 114 -14.78 -1.74 0.21
C LEU A 114 -14.06 -1.91 1.55
N ALA A 115 -12.73 -1.88 1.54
CA ALA A 115 -11.92 -2.07 2.74
C ALA A 115 -10.76 -1.06 2.80
N PHE A 116 -10.41 -0.64 4.01
CA PHE A 116 -9.35 0.35 4.24
C PHE A 116 -7.97 -0.05 3.69
N LYS A 117 -7.76 -1.35 3.41
CA LYS A 117 -6.51 -1.88 2.86
C LYS A 117 -6.23 -1.33 1.46
N ASP A 118 -7.26 -0.91 0.72
CA ASP A 118 -7.14 -0.28 -0.60
C ASP A 118 -6.24 0.97 -0.54
N LEU A 119 -6.30 1.73 0.56
CA LEU A 119 -5.53 2.96 0.72
C LEU A 119 -4.02 2.71 0.79
N GLY A 120 -3.62 1.66 1.50
CA GLY A 120 -2.21 1.31 1.66
C GLY A 120 -1.68 0.50 0.48
N LEU A 121 -2.40 -0.56 0.08
CA LEU A 121 -1.93 -1.48 -0.94
C LEU A 121 -1.89 -0.83 -2.33
N GLY A 122 -2.80 0.10 -2.63
CA GLY A 122 -2.73 0.89 -3.87
C GLY A 122 -1.42 1.68 -3.98
N VAL A 123 -0.99 2.33 -2.90
CA VAL A 123 0.28 3.07 -2.85
C VAL A 123 1.48 2.14 -2.96
N VAL A 124 1.48 1.03 -2.21
CA VAL A 124 2.56 0.02 -2.25
C VAL A 124 2.73 -0.56 -3.65
N ALA A 125 1.63 -0.93 -4.32
CA ALA A 125 1.68 -1.46 -5.68
C ALA A 125 2.31 -0.47 -6.68
N ARG A 126 1.97 0.82 -6.58
CA ARG A 126 2.58 1.86 -7.43
C ARG A 126 4.05 2.07 -7.13
N LEU A 127 4.47 1.98 -5.86
CA LEU A 127 5.88 2.07 -5.49
C LEU A 127 6.67 0.88 -6.04
N LEU A 128 6.17 -0.35 -5.86
CA LEU A 128 6.77 -1.56 -6.43
C LEU A 128 6.89 -1.43 -7.95
N GLN A 129 5.80 -1.07 -8.62
CA GLN A 129 5.78 -0.87 -10.07
C GLN A 129 6.86 0.13 -10.50
N LYS A 130 6.99 1.28 -9.81
CA LYS A 130 7.97 2.32 -10.15
C LYS A 130 9.40 1.80 -10.08
N PHE A 131 9.75 1.10 -9.01
CA PHE A 131 11.10 0.56 -8.82
C PHE A 131 11.41 -0.60 -9.76
N LEU A 132 10.47 -1.53 -9.94
CA LEU A 132 10.62 -2.68 -10.84
C LEU A 132 10.73 -2.25 -12.31
N SER A 133 9.92 -1.28 -12.75
CA SER A 133 10.00 -0.75 -14.11
C SER A 133 11.33 -0.05 -14.38
N ALA A 134 11.94 0.58 -13.37
CA ALA A 134 13.23 1.24 -13.50
C ALA A 134 14.40 0.24 -13.56
N SER A 135 14.30 -0.91 -12.86
CA SER A 135 15.33 -1.96 -12.90
C SER A 135 15.13 -3.00 -14.00
N GLY A 136 13.92 -3.08 -14.58
CA GLY A 136 13.55 -4.15 -15.53
C GLY A 136 13.30 -5.49 -14.84
N GLU A 137 13.13 -5.50 -13.51
CA GLU A 137 12.89 -6.70 -12.71
C GLU A 137 11.39 -7.03 -12.64
N ARG A 138 11.09 -8.26 -12.20
CA ARG A 138 9.72 -8.73 -11.94
C ARG A 138 9.60 -9.21 -10.50
N CYS A 139 8.40 -9.10 -9.94
CA CYS A 139 8.09 -9.59 -8.60
C CYS A 139 6.91 -10.57 -8.65
N LEU A 140 6.99 -11.64 -7.86
CA LEU A 140 5.86 -12.51 -7.58
C LEU A 140 5.42 -12.28 -6.13
N ILE A 141 4.22 -11.75 -5.95
CA ILE A 141 3.61 -11.57 -4.64
C ILE A 141 2.86 -12.85 -4.27
N VAL A 142 3.17 -13.43 -3.10
CA VAL A 142 2.44 -14.59 -2.55
C VAL A 142 1.73 -14.16 -1.27
N VAL A 143 0.40 -14.26 -1.25
CA VAL A 143 -0.44 -13.82 -0.12
C VAL A 143 -1.34 -14.96 0.33
N ALA A 144 -1.25 -15.33 1.61
CA ALA A 144 -2.28 -16.10 2.28
C ALA A 144 -3.26 -15.14 2.97
N THR A 145 -4.56 -15.34 2.77
CA THR A 145 -5.59 -14.42 3.29
C THR A 145 -6.78 -15.18 3.87
N SER A 146 -7.55 -14.52 4.74
CA SER A 146 -8.87 -14.97 5.19
C SER A 146 -10.01 -14.09 4.66
N GLY A 147 -9.76 -13.31 3.60
CA GLY A 147 -10.74 -12.40 2.99
C GLY A 147 -10.09 -11.14 2.42
N ASP A 148 -10.45 -9.97 2.97
CA ASP A 148 -10.22 -8.63 2.38
C ASP A 148 -8.79 -8.34 1.93
N THR A 149 -7.76 -8.83 2.64
CA THR A 149 -6.36 -8.56 2.26
C THR A 149 -6.03 -9.09 0.87
N GLY A 150 -6.60 -10.24 0.50
CA GLY A 150 -6.37 -10.84 -0.82
C GLY A 150 -7.07 -10.04 -1.91
N SER A 151 -8.34 -9.67 -1.68
CA SER A 151 -9.09 -8.78 -2.58
C SER A 151 -8.31 -7.49 -2.85
N ALA A 152 -7.88 -6.79 -1.79
CA ALA A 152 -7.21 -5.50 -1.91
C ALA A 152 -5.82 -5.64 -2.58
N ALA A 153 -5.08 -6.72 -2.29
CA ALA A 153 -3.80 -6.99 -2.95
C ALA A 153 -3.99 -7.27 -4.45
N ILE A 154 -4.99 -8.07 -4.83
CA ILE A 154 -5.34 -8.33 -6.24
C ILE A 154 -5.70 -7.03 -6.95
N GLN A 155 -6.62 -6.23 -6.40
CA GLN A 155 -7.03 -4.98 -7.05
C GLN A 155 -5.88 -3.97 -7.19
N ALA A 156 -4.93 -3.98 -6.25
CA ALA A 156 -3.77 -3.11 -6.30
C ALA A 156 -2.81 -3.46 -7.44
N VAL A 157 -2.65 -4.74 -7.79
CA VAL A 157 -1.62 -5.20 -8.76
C VAL A 157 -2.15 -5.80 -10.05
N ARG A 158 -3.45 -6.05 -10.18
CA ARG A 158 -4.03 -6.60 -11.43
C ARG A 158 -3.71 -5.71 -12.64
N GLY A 159 -3.28 -6.36 -13.73
CA GLY A 159 -2.89 -5.71 -14.98
C GLY A 159 -1.53 -4.99 -14.94
N LEU A 160 -0.72 -5.18 -13.90
CA LEU A 160 0.65 -4.65 -13.86
C LEU A 160 1.62 -5.65 -14.51
N ASP A 161 2.32 -5.21 -15.55
CA ASP A 161 3.14 -6.11 -16.38
C ASP A 161 4.29 -6.80 -15.63
N ASN A 162 4.84 -6.17 -14.60
CA ASN A 162 6.03 -6.62 -13.86
C ASN A 162 5.72 -7.25 -12.49
N ILE A 163 4.44 -7.44 -12.16
CA ILE A 163 4.02 -8.01 -10.88
C ILE A 163 2.99 -9.11 -11.14
N ASP A 164 3.31 -10.32 -10.73
CA ASP A 164 2.37 -11.43 -10.65
C ASP A 164 1.90 -11.59 -9.20
N ILE A 165 0.67 -12.05 -8.99
CA ILE A 165 0.14 -12.33 -7.64
C ILE A 165 -0.47 -13.72 -7.55
N VAL A 166 -0.08 -14.45 -6.50
CA VAL A 166 -0.66 -15.71 -6.08
C VAL A 166 -1.36 -15.52 -4.74
N VAL A 167 -2.68 -15.70 -4.72
CA VAL A 167 -3.50 -15.63 -3.51
C VAL A 167 -3.94 -17.03 -3.09
N LEU A 168 -3.59 -17.40 -1.85
CA LEU A 168 -4.02 -18.62 -1.19
C LEU A 168 -5.18 -18.29 -0.25
N LEU A 169 -6.39 -18.78 -0.55
CA LEU A 169 -7.55 -18.64 0.33
C LEU A 169 -7.95 -19.99 0.96
N PRO A 170 -8.36 -20.01 2.24
CA PRO A 170 -8.97 -21.18 2.86
C PRO A 170 -10.43 -21.31 2.38
N HIS A 171 -10.72 -22.40 1.66
CA HIS A 171 -12.05 -22.64 1.09
C HIS A 171 -13.16 -22.63 2.15
N GLY A 172 -14.23 -21.86 1.90
CA GLY A 172 -15.38 -21.75 2.80
C GLY A 172 -15.11 -21.02 4.13
N ARG A 173 -13.99 -20.31 4.25
CA ARG A 173 -13.62 -19.53 5.44
C ARG A 173 -13.64 -18.01 5.22
N CYS A 174 -14.00 -17.57 4.02
CA CYS A 174 -14.23 -16.17 3.67
C CYS A 174 -15.74 -15.95 3.45
N THR A 175 -16.20 -14.70 3.51
CA THR A 175 -17.56 -14.39 3.04
C THR A 175 -17.64 -14.55 1.52
N GLU A 176 -18.85 -14.80 1.01
CA GLU A 176 -19.09 -14.94 -0.44
C GLU A 176 -18.61 -13.71 -1.24
N ILE A 177 -18.86 -12.50 -0.72
CA ILE A 177 -18.40 -11.25 -1.37
C ILE A 177 -16.87 -11.21 -1.47
N GLN A 178 -16.15 -11.56 -0.40
CA GLN A 178 -14.69 -11.57 -0.41
C GLN A 178 -14.13 -12.63 -1.37
N GLU A 179 -14.73 -13.82 -1.38
CA GLU A 179 -14.32 -14.89 -2.29
C GLU A 179 -14.56 -14.50 -3.75
N LEU A 180 -15.71 -13.89 -4.07
CA LEU A 180 -16.00 -13.38 -5.41
C LEU A 180 -15.02 -12.27 -5.83
N GLN A 181 -14.75 -11.29 -4.97
CA GLN A 181 -13.78 -10.22 -5.25
C GLN A 181 -12.39 -10.75 -5.66
N MET A 182 -11.99 -11.92 -5.14
CA MET A 182 -10.74 -12.57 -5.52
C MET A 182 -10.91 -13.44 -6.78
N THR A 183 -11.90 -14.34 -6.79
CA THR A 183 -12.04 -15.40 -7.81
C THR A 183 -12.63 -14.94 -9.14
N THR A 184 -13.28 -13.78 -9.20
CA THR A 184 -13.82 -13.23 -10.46
C THR A 184 -12.85 -12.28 -11.19
N CYS A 185 -11.65 -12.05 -10.64
CA CYS A 185 -10.61 -11.29 -11.32
C CYS A 185 -9.91 -12.20 -12.34
N ILE A 186 -10.07 -11.89 -13.63
CA ILE A 186 -9.59 -12.72 -14.74
C ILE A 186 -8.32 -12.19 -15.43
N ASP A 187 -7.68 -11.15 -14.87
CA ASP A 187 -6.42 -10.61 -15.39
C ASP A 187 -5.32 -11.67 -15.35
N ASP A 188 -4.51 -11.73 -16.41
CA ASP A 188 -3.52 -12.80 -16.62
C ASP A 188 -2.48 -12.93 -15.50
N ASN A 189 -2.17 -11.83 -14.81
CA ASN A 189 -1.18 -11.77 -13.72
C ASN A 189 -1.76 -12.13 -12.34
N VAL A 190 -3.03 -12.56 -12.28
CA VAL A 190 -3.73 -12.90 -11.04
C VAL A 190 -4.00 -14.40 -10.97
N HIS A 191 -3.51 -15.04 -9.90
CA HIS A 191 -3.67 -16.46 -9.67
C HIS A 191 -4.26 -16.72 -8.29
N VAL A 192 -5.42 -17.36 -8.25
CA VAL A 192 -6.15 -17.60 -6.99
C VAL A 192 -6.30 -19.10 -6.77
N PHE A 193 -5.82 -19.58 -5.62
CA PHE A 193 -5.88 -20.99 -5.23
C PHE A 193 -6.64 -21.15 -3.92
N ALA A 194 -7.70 -21.96 -3.96
CA ALA A 194 -8.44 -22.34 -2.77
C ALA A 194 -7.86 -23.62 -2.16
N GLY A 195 -7.28 -23.50 -0.96
CA GLY A 195 -6.81 -24.65 -0.18
C GLY A 195 -7.97 -25.37 0.52
N LYS A 196 -7.87 -26.70 0.65
CA LYS A 196 -8.74 -27.46 1.56
C LYS A 196 -8.39 -27.07 3.00
N ALA A 197 -9.39 -26.63 3.75
CA ALA A 197 -9.27 -26.37 5.19
C ALA A 197 -9.12 -27.67 5.99
#